data_AF-A0A3P1CA98-F1
#
_entry.id   AF-A0A3P1CA98-F1
#
_cell.length_a   1.000
_cell.length_b   1.000
_cell.length_c   1.000
_cell.angle_alpha   90.00
_cell.angle_beta   90.00
_cell.angle_gamma   90.00
#
_symmetry.space_group_name_H-M   'P 1'
#
loop_
_entity.id
_entity.type
_entity.pdbx_description
1 polymer ?
#
loop_
_entity_poly.entity_id
_entity_poly.type
_entity_poly.pdbx_seq_one_letter_code
_entity_poly.pdbx_strand_id
1 'polypeptide(L)' 'MAAEKKAFVLRINPDTLKELERWAQEEFRSVNGQIEYVLNEALKKRKKSPNPDKNVPTD' A
#
# COMPACT_ATOMS: atom_id res chain seq x y z
N MET A 1 7.39 -21.23 -1.36
CA MET A 1 6.55 -21.04 -2.57
C MET A 1 6.37 -19.55 -2.75
N ALA A 2 6.61 -18.98 -3.93
CA ALA A 2 6.37 -17.56 -4.17
C ALA A 2 4.89 -17.26 -3.93
N ALA A 3 4.57 -16.22 -3.15
CA ALA A 3 3.20 -15.80 -2.92
C ALA A 3 2.53 -15.52 -4.27
N GLU A 4 1.37 -16.15 -4.50
CA GLU A 4 0.62 -16.00 -5.74
C GLU A 4 0.15 -14.55 -5.89
N LYS A 5 0.65 -13.85 -6.92
CA LYS A 5 0.25 -12.46 -7.22
C LYS A 5 -0.95 -12.46 -8.16
N LYS A 6 -2.07 -11.90 -7.70
CA LYS A 6 -3.26 -11.73 -8.53
C LYS A 6 -3.20 -10.39 -9.29
N ALA A 7 -3.22 -10.45 -10.61
CA ALA A 7 -3.35 -9.25 -11.45
C ALA A 7 -4.77 -8.67 -11.33
N PHE A 8 -4.86 -7.34 -11.26
CA PHE A 8 -6.13 -6.62 -11.26
C PHE A 8 -5.99 -5.30 -12.03
N VAL A 9 -7.08 -4.81 -12.60
CA VAL A 9 -7.10 -3.52 -13.28
C VAL A 9 -7.31 -2.43 -12.24
N LEU A 10 -6.34 -1.50 -12.15
CA LEU A 10 -6.43 -0.34 -11.28
C LEU A 10 -6.91 0.87 -12.11
N ARG A 11 -7.99 1.51 -11.67
CA ARG A 11 -8.38 2.83 -12.17
C ARG A 11 -7.69 3.87 -11.31
N ILE A 12 -6.86 4.70 -11.92
CA ILE A 12 -6.05 5.72 -11.24
C ILE A 12 -6.09 7.02 -12.05
N ASN A 13 -6.02 8.16 -11.35
CA ASN A 13 -5.85 9.43 -12.02
C ASN A 13 -4.48 9.45 -12.74
N PRO A 14 -4.41 9.90 -14.01
CA PRO A 14 -3.18 9.91 -14.78
C PRO A 14 -2.05 10.73 -14.13
N ASP A 15 -2.36 11.81 -13.42
CA ASP A 15 -1.34 12.63 -12.78
C ASP A 15 -0.76 11.94 -11.55
N THR A 16 -1.61 11.23 -10.78
CA THR A 16 -1.13 10.35 -9.70
C THR A 16 -0.22 9.24 -10.23
N LEU A 17 -0.53 8.68 -11.40
CA LEU A 17 0.32 7.67 -12.01
C LEU A 17 1.70 8.24 -12.40
N LYS A 18 1.75 9.43 -13.00
CA LYS A 18 3.02 10.10 -13.34
C LYS A 18 3.88 10.39 -12.11
N GLU A 19 3.26 10.86 -11.03
CA GLU A 19 3.97 11.09 -9.76
C GLU A 19 4.54 9.78 -9.21
N LEU A 20 3.78 8.69 -9.30
CA LEU A 20 4.21 7.37 -8.85
C LEU A 20 5.33 6.78 -9.73
N GLU A 21 5.27 6.99 -11.04
CA GLU A 21 6.32 6.61 -11.99
C GLU A 21 7.64 7.32 -11.67
N ARG A 22 7.58 8.64 -11.46
CA ARG A 22 8.75 9.42 -11.07
C ARG A 22 9.33 8.94 -9.75
N TRP A 23 8.49 8.73 -8.74
CA TRP A 23 8.95 8.24 -7.45
C TRP A 23 9.59 6.84 -7.56
N ALA A 24 8.99 5.95 -8.35
CA ALA A 24 9.56 4.63 -8.63
C ALA A 24 10.96 4.73 -9.29
N GLN A 25 11.12 5.66 -10.24
CA GLN A 25 12.42 5.92 -10.88
C GLN A 25 13.47 6.44 -9.89
N GLU A 26 13.10 7.39 -9.03
CA GLU A 26 13.99 7.96 -8.00
C GLU A 26 14.48 6.89 -7.00
N GLU A 27 13.68 5.85 -6.74
CA GLU A 27 14.05 4.71 -5.88
C GLU A 27 14.60 3.48 -6.64
N PHE A 28 14.83 3.58 -7.95
CA PHE A 28 15.26 2.45 -8.80
C PHE A 28 14.33 1.21 -8.71
N ARG A 29 13.02 1.44 -8.65
CA ARG A 29 11.98 0.42 -8.58
C ARG A 29 11.12 0.41 -9.86
N SER A 30 10.42 -0.70 -10.08
CA SER A 30 9.31 -0.71 -11.04
C SER A 30 8.08 -0.02 -10.45
N VAL A 31 7.21 0.51 -11.31
CA VAL A 31 5.93 1.12 -10.89
C VAL A 31 5.10 0.15 -10.06
N ASN A 32 5.00 -1.12 -10.48
CA ASN A 32 4.29 -2.15 -9.72
C ASN A 32 4.92 -2.41 -8.35
N GLY A 33 6.26 -2.42 -8.27
CA GLY A 33 6.97 -2.53 -7.00
C GLY A 33 6.71 -1.33 -6.08
N GLN A 34 6.62 -0.13 -6.64
CA GLN A 34 6.29 1.08 -5.90
C GLN A 34 4.85 1.05 -5.36
N ILE A 35 3.87 0.65 -6.19
CA ILE A 35 2.47 0.45 -5.77
C ILE A 35 2.41 -0.54 -4.61
N GLU A 36 3.09 -1.69 -4.74
CA GLU A 36 3.11 -2.73 -3.69
C GLU A 36 3.72 -2.20 -2.38
N TYR A 37 4.81 -1.44 -2.46
CA TYR A 37 5.44 -0.80 -1.30
C TYR A 37 4.50 0.18 -0.58
N VAL A 38 3.90 1.12 -1.33
CA VAL A 38 2.99 2.13 -0.78
C VAL A 38 1.78 1.49 -0.12
N LEU A 39 1.15 0.51 -0.77
CA LEU A 39 0.00 -0.21 -0.23
C LEU A 39 0.36 -0.98 1.04
N ASN A 40 1.52 -1.64 1.07
CA ASN A 40 1.99 -2.36 2.24
C ASN A 40 2.23 -1.40 3.43
N GLU A 41 2.87 -0.26 3.20
CA GLU A 41 3.10 0.73 4.24
C GLU A 41 1.79 1.33 4.76
N ALA A 42 0.84 1.66 3.87
CA ALA A 42 -0.50 2.13 4.25
C ALA A 42 -1.25 1.11 5.11
N LEU A 43 -1.23 -0.18 4.72
CA LEU A 43 -1.85 -1.26 5.48
C LEU A 43 -1.20 -1.46 6.85
N LYS A 44 0.14 -1.41 6.93
CA LYS A 44 0.87 -1.48 8.21
C LYS A 44 0.50 -0.31 9.12
N LYS A 45 0.46 0.92 8.60
CA LYS A 45 0.07 2.12 9.36
C LYS A 45 -1.36 2.01 9.88
N ARG A 46 -2.30 1.54 9.04
CA ARG A 46 -3.68 1.29 9.45
C ARG A 46 -3.77 0.26 10.58
N LYS A 47 -3.04 -0.85 10.48
CA LYS A 47 -3.02 -1.91 11.53
C LYS A 47 -2.38 -1.45 12.84
N LYS A 48 -1.38 -0.58 12.77
CA LYS A 48 -0.68 -0.02 13.94
C LYS A 48 -1.46 1.11 14.62
N SER A 49 -2.44 1.70 13.94
CA SER A 49 -3.35 2.65 14.58
C SER A 49 -4.15 1.90 15.64
N PRO A 50 -4.09 2.28 16.93
CA PRO A 50 -4.85 1.60 17.96
C PRO A 50 -6.32 1.72 17.59
N ASN A 51 -7.00 0.59 17.38
CA ASN A 51 -8.46 0.57 17.41
C ASN A 51 -8.85 1.14 18.79
N PRO A 52 -9.62 2.23 18.87
CA PRO A 52 -10.12 2.72 20.16
C PRO A 52 -11.01 1.69 20.88
N ASP A 53 -11.53 0.70 20.15
CA ASP A 53 -12.62 -0.17 20.62
C ASP A 53 -12.20 -1.58 21.05
N LYS A 54 -11.07 -1.75 21.75
CA LYS A 54 -10.71 -3.06 22.33
C LYS A 54 -10.37 -3.10 23.82
N ASN A 55 -10.64 -2.03 24.56
CA ASN A 55 -10.61 -2.08 26.03
C ASN A 55 -11.98 -1.70 26.59
N VAL A 56 -12.94 -2.63 26.50
CA VAL A 56 -14.03 -2.70 27.46
C VAL A 56 -13.62 -3.78 28.47
N PRO A 57 -13.21 -3.43 29.69
CA PRO A 57 -13.19 -4.39 30.78
C PRO A 57 -14.63 -4.78 31.06
N THR A 58 -14.97 -6.05 30.85
CA THR A 58 -16.19 -6.61 31.43
C THR A 58 -15.87 -6.94 32.88
N ASP A 59 -16.44 -6.17 33.80
CA ASP A 59 -16.59 -6.57 35.21
C ASP A 59 -17.40 -7.87 35.32
#